data_AF-A0A3F3GXT6-F1
#
_entry.id   AF-A0A3F3GXT6-F1
#
_cell.length_a   1.000
_cell.length_b   1.000
_cell.length_c   1.000
_cell.angle_alpha   90.00
_cell.angle_beta   90.00
_cell.angle_gamma   90.00
#
_symmetry.space_group_name_H-M   'P 1'
#
loop_
_entity.id
_entity.type
_entity.pdbx_description
1 polymer ?
#
loop_
_entity_poly.entity_id
_entity_poly.type
_entity_poly.pdbx_seq_one_letter_code
_entity_poly.pdbx_strand_id
1 'polypeptide(L)'
;MRNFLNKLHHSAWFYNLLVMIFVAVLLPFVADKFDWSDINLVFWLCFVLNGGFALYFGAQIRKHGLRFYWIFVQPLLFGVVTTWYFDWVDTEYGYYLAGLYLVLTIFTFWSDTRSDPDEDLLPIDGGYEDL
;
A
#
# COMPACT_ATOMS: atom_id res chain seq x y z
N MET A 1 -18.51 14.09 18.34
CA MET A 1 -18.35 13.36 17.06
C MET A 1 -16.90 13.22 16.60
N ARG A 2 -16.05 14.27 16.68
CA ARG A 2 -14.63 14.23 16.26
C ARG A 2 -13.80 13.09 16.88
N ASN A 3 -13.98 12.80 18.17
CA ASN A 3 -13.29 11.68 18.84
C ASN A 3 -13.74 10.28 18.34
N PHE A 4 -14.98 10.14 17.88
CA PHE A 4 -15.49 8.86 17.38
C PHE A 4 -15.00 8.60 15.95
N LEU A 5 -15.01 9.63 15.10
CA LEU A 5 -14.44 9.61 13.75
C LEU A 5 -12.94 9.34 13.77
N ASN A 6 -12.18 9.98 14.66
CA ASN A 6 -10.75 9.71 14.81
C ASN A 6 -10.47 8.27 15.26
N LYS A 7 -11.31 7.71 16.15
CA LYS A 7 -11.17 6.34 16.62
C LYS A 7 -11.49 5.32 15.51
N LEU A 8 -12.51 5.58 14.70
CA LEU A 8 -12.84 4.78 13.51
C LEU A 8 -11.75 4.86 12.44
N HIS A 9 -11.21 6.05 12.18
CA HIS A 9 -10.14 6.27 11.22
C HIS A 9 -8.85 5.54 11.61
N HIS A 10 -8.46 5.63 12.88
CA HIS A 10 -7.30 4.91 13.41
C HIS A 10 -7.50 3.39 13.33
N SER A 11 -8.73 2.92 13.56
CA SER A 11 -9.09 1.52 13.43
C SER A 11 -8.98 1.03 11.99
N ALA A 12 -9.51 1.77 11.02
CA ALA A 12 -9.48 1.39 9.60
C ALA A 12 -8.04 1.33 9.05
N TRP A 13 -7.22 2.32 9.39
CA TRP A 13 -5.81 2.33 9.01
C TRP A 13 -5.02 1.17 9.65
N PHE A 14 -5.28 0.88 10.93
CA PHE A 14 -4.67 -0.26 11.60
C PHE A 14 -5.02 -1.58 10.91
N TYR A 15 -6.28 -1.75 10.46
CA TYR A 15 -6.66 -2.92 9.67
C TYR A 15 -5.90 -3.00 8.33
N ASN A 16 -5.68 -1.89 7.63
CA ASN A 16 -4.88 -1.90 6.39
C ASN A 16 -3.44 -2.35 6.63
N LEU A 17 -2.83 -1.96 7.75
CA LEU A 17 -1.48 -2.42 8.11
C LEU A 17 -1.45 -3.92 8.42
N LEU A 18 -2.46 -4.45 9.11
CA LEU A 18 -2.57 -5.88 9.36
C LEU A 18 -2.74 -6.68 8.05
N VAL A 19 -3.60 -6.18 7.14
CA VAL A 19 -3.80 -6.80 5.82
C VAL A 19 -2.50 -6.75 5.01
N MET A 20 -1.75 -5.64 5.05
CA MET A 20 -0.45 -5.54 4.39
C MET A 20 0.53 -6.60 4.89
N ILE A 21 0.66 -6.78 6.22
CA ILE A 21 1.54 -7.81 6.78
C ILE A 21 1.08 -9.20 6.33
N PHE A 22 -0.23 -9.46 6.34
CA PHE A 22 -0.78 -10.72 5.89
C PHE A 22 -0.47 -11.00 4.41
N VAL A 23 -0.70 -10.03 3.53
CA VAL A 23 -0.52 -10.18 2.08
C VAL A 23 0.95 -10.23 1.69
N ALA A 24 1.79 -9.38 2.30
CA ALA A 24 3.19 -9.26 1.94
C ALA A 24 4.09 -10.32 2.60
N VAL A 25 3.71 -10.90 3.74
CA VAL A 25 4.58 -11.83 4.50
C VAL A 25 3.93 -13.18 4.67
N LEU A 26 2.69 -13.23 5.15
CA LEU A 26 2.07 -14.51 5.50
C LEU A 26 1.72 -15.35 4.27
N LEU A 27 1.29 -14.73 3.17
CA LEU A 27 1.00 -15.44 1.93
C LEU A 27 2.23 -16.15 1.34
N PRO A 28 3.38 -15.47 1.13
CA PRO A 28 4.62 -16.14 0.70
C PRO A 28 5.04 -17.26 1.66
N PHE A 29 4.96 -17.02 2.98
CA PHE A 29 5.31 -18.02 3.99
C PHE A 29 4.45 -19.29 3.89
N VAL A 30 3.14 -19.13 3.70
CA VAL A 30 2.23 -20.28 3.56
C VAL A 30 2.57 -21.03 2.28
N ALA A 31 2.81 -20.34 1.17
CA ALA A 31 3.12 -20.99 -0.10
C ALA A 31 4.42 -21.82 -0.06
N ASP A 32 5.46 -21.33 0.61
CA ASP A 32 6.68 -22.10 0.91
C ASP A 32 6.38 -23.41 1.66
N LYS A 33 5.42 -23.40 2.59
CA LYS A 33 5.03 -24.60 3.36
C LYS A 33 4.18 -25.61 2.61
N PHE A 34 3.51 -25.21 1.53
CA PHE A 34 2.58 -26.07 0.79
C PHE A 34 3.17 -26.66 -0.49
N ASP A 35 4.49 -26.53 -0.71
CA ASP A 35 5.21 -27.10 -1.86
C ASP A 35 4.61 -26.66 -3.21
N TRP A 36 4.13 -25.40 -3.25
CA TRP A 36 3.65 -24.79 -4.47
C TRP A 36 4.79 -24.59 -5.45
N SER A 37 4.50 -24.74 -6.75
CA SER A 37 5.52 -24.42 -7.76
C SER A 37 5.91 -22.95 -7.69
N ASP A 38 7.21 -22.68 -7.80
CA ASP A 38 7.79 -21.33 -7.71
C ASP A 38 7.08 -20.33 -8.63
N ILE A 39 6.75 -20.76 -9.85
CA ILE A 39 6.05 -19.95 -10.85
C ILE A 39 4.64 -19.55 -10.36
N ASN A 40 3.90 -20.48 -9.76
CA ASN A 40 2.53 -20.20 -9.29
C ASN A 40 2.54 -19.29 -8.07
N LEU A 41 3.49 -19.49 -7.14
CA LEU A 41 3.70 -18.61 -5.99
C LEU A 41 3.99 -17.18 -6.47
N VAL A 42 4.99 -17.02 -7.34
CA VAL A 42 5.41 -15.72 -7.85
C VAL A 42 4.28 -15.04 -8.62
N PHE A 43 3.58 -15.75 -9.49
CA PHE A 43 2.52 -15.14 -10.31
C PHE A 43 1.28 -14.76 -9.49
N TRP A 44 0.70 -15.70 -8.74
CA TRP A 44 -0.59 -15.46 -8.09
C TRP A 44 -0.46 -14.65 -6.80
N LEU A 45 0.50 -14.97 -5.94
CA LEU A 45 0.60 -14.36 -4.62
C LEU A 45 1.44 -13.09 -4.66
N CYS A 46 2.60 -13.15 -5.32
CA CYS A 46 3.46 -11.99 -5.38
C CYS A 46 3.03 -11.02 -6.50
N PHE A 47 2.77 -11.46 -7.72
CA PHE A 47 2.42 -10.50 -8.77
C PHE A 47 0.96 -10.02 -8.64
N VAL A 48 -0.01 -10.92 -8.68
CA VAL A 48 -1.44 -10.54 -8.70
C VAL A 48 -1.90 -9.97 -7.36
N LEU A 49 -1.76 -10.71 -6.25
CA LEU A 49 -2.29 -10.25 -4.95
C LEU A 49 -1.49 -9.09 -4.36
N ASN A 50 -0.16 -9.20 -4.27
CA ASN A 50 0.65 -8.11 -3.73
C ASN A 50 0.67 -6.88 -4.65
N GLY A 51 0.68 -7.07 -5.97
CA GLY A 51 0.56 -5.96 -6.92
C GLY A 51 -0.79 -5.25 -6.83
N GLY A 52 -1.89 -6.01 -6.75
CA GLY A 52 -3.23 -5.46 -6.51
C GLY A 52 -3.33 -4.73 -5.17
N PHE A 53 -2.73 -5.28 -4.12
CA PHE A 53 -2.66 -4.62 -2.83
C PHE A 53 -1.82 -3.33 -2.88
N ALA A 54 -0.74 -3.28 -3.67
CA ALA A 54 0.07 -2.06 -3.83
C ALA A 54 -0.73 -0.91 -4.43
N LEU A 55 -1.54 -1.21 -5.45
CA LEU A 55 -2.48 -0.23 -6.02
C LEU A 55 -3.51 0.23 -4.98
N TYR A 56 -4.09 -0.69 -4.23
CA TYR A 56 -5.04 -0.36 -3.17
C TYR A 56 -4.38 0.52 -2.08
N PHE A 57 -3.19 0.13 -1.63
CA PHE A 57 -2.47 0.79 -0.54
C PHE A 57 -2.06 2.22 -0.90
N GLY A 58 -1.54 2.45 -2.12
CA GLY A 58 -1.24 3.79 -2.61
C GLY A 58 -2.46 4.71 -2.63
N ALA A 59 -3.61 4.19 -3.08
CA ALA A 59 -4.88 4.92 -3.03
C ALA A 59 -5.33 5.22 -1.59
N GLN A 60 -5.13 4.29 -0.64
CA GLN A 60 -5.48 4.52 0.77
C GLN A 60 -4.58 5.58 1.42
N ILE A 61 -3.27 5.57 1.14
CA ILE A 61 -2.33 6.59 1.65
C ILE A 61 -2.84 7.98 1.29
N ARG A 62 -3.25 8.17 0.03
CA ARG A 62 -3.81 9.42 -0.46
C ARG A 62 -5.12 9.77 0.22
N LYS A 63 -6.09 8.86 0.23
CA LYS A 63 -7.43 9.06 0.84
C LYS A 63 -7.37 9.45 2.32
N HIS A 64 -6.35 8.97 3.03
CA HIS A 64 -6.17 9.23 4.46
C HIS A 64 -5.21 10.39 4.76
N GLY A 65 -4.73 11.12 3.74
CA GLY A 65 -3.81 12.26 3.91
C GLY A 65 -2.48 11.85 4.57
N LEU A 66 -2.04 10.61 4.34
CA LEU A 66 -0.82 10.11 4.96
C LEU A 66 0.41 10.71 4.28
N ARG A 67 1.48 10.84 5.06
CA ARG A 67 2.75 11.39 4.57
C ARG A 67 3.32 10.50 3.45
N PHE A 68 3.97 11.15 2.48
CA PHE A 68 4.54 10.51 1.30
C PHE A 68 5.40 9.28 1.58
N TYR A 69 6.18 9.24 2.67
CA TYR A 69 7.06 8.10 2.98
C TYR A 69 6.31 6.77 3.18
N TRP A 70 5.00 6.78 3.42
CA TRP A 70 4.20 5.57 3.56
C TRP A 70 4.19 4.70 2.28
N ILE A 71 4.44 5.29 1.10
CA ILE A 71 4.52 4.55 -0.17
C ILE A 71 5.65 3.50 -0.17
N PHE A 72 6.69 3.70 0.65
CA PHE A 72 7.83 2.79 0.71
C PHE A 72 7.57 1.59 1.62
N VAL A 73 6.52 1.61 2.44
CA VAL A 73 6.38 0.63 3.52
C VAL A 73 6.14 -0.77 2.97
N GLN A 74 5.18 -0.97 2.07
CA GLN A 74 4.94 -2.27 1.45
C GLN A 74 6.16 -2.79 0.66
N PRO A 75 6.75 -2.04 -0.29
CA PRO A 75 7.87 -2.55 -1.08
C PRO A 75 9.10 -2.87 -0.22
N LEU A 76 9.40 -2.06 0.80
CA LEU A 76 10.48 -2.35 1.74
C LEU A 76 10.16 -3.57 2.61
N LEU A 77 8.94 -3.67 3.12
CA LEU A 77 8.54 -4.78 3.96
C LEU A 77 8.61 -6.10 3.18
N PHE A 78 8.13 -6.13 1.94
CA PHE A 78 8.28 -7.30 1.08
C PHE A 78 9.77 -7.61 0.82
N GLY A 79 10.54 -6.68 0.22
CA GLY A 79 11.93 -6.96 -0.16
C GLY A 79 12.86 -7.28 1.01
N VAL A 80 12.64 -6.68 2.19
CA VAL A 80 13.46 -6.99 3.38
C VAL A 80 13.04 -8.31 4.01
N VAL A 81 11.74 -8.56 4.16
CA VAL A 81 11.26 -9.73 4.90
C VAL A 81 11.32 -10.98 4.02
N THR A 82 10.68 -10.95 2.85
CA THR A 82 10.54 -12.16 2.00
C THR A 82 11.83 -12.51 1.29
N THR A 83 12.59 -11.51 0.85
CA THR A 83 13.81 -11.72 0.05
C THR A 83 15.05 -11.75 0.93
N TRP A 84 15.33 -10.67 1.67
CA TRP A 84 16.60 -10.59 2.40
C TRP A 84 16.64 -11.45 3.67
N TYR A 85 15.60 -11.44 4.49
CA TYR A 85 15.64 -12.10 5.80
C TYR A 85 15.30 -13.59 5.73
N PHE A 86 14.27 -13.95 4.96
CA PHE A 86 13.75 -15.33 4.92
C PHE A 86 14.06 -16.12 3.64
N ASP A 87 14.47 -15.45 2.57
CA ASP A 87 14.79 -16.08 1.27
C ASP A 87 13.65 -16.99 0.73
N TRP A 88 12.38 -16.61 0.99
CA TRP A 88 11.20 -17.35 0.53
C TRP A 88 10.91 -17.14 -0.95
N VAL A 89 11.42 -16.06 -1.50
CA VAL A 89 11.29 -15.70 -2.92
C VAL A 89 12.70 -15.47 -3.43
N ASP A 90 13.01 -16.09 -4.58
CA ASP A 90 14.28 -15.90 -5.25
C ASP A 90 14.67 -14.41 -5.34
N THR A 91 15.95 -14.15 -5.12
CA THR A 91 16.48 -12.79 -4.92
C THR A 91 16.17 -11.87 -6.11
N GLU A 92 16.26 -12.37 -7.34
CA GLU A 92 16.00 -11.55 -8.53
C GLU A 92 14.53 -11.16 -8.60
N TYR A 93 13.63 -12.16 -8.48
CA TYR A 93 12.19 -11.91 -8.50
C TYR A 93 11.73 -11.02 -7.35
N GLY A 94 12.24 -11.26 -6.14
CA GLY A 94 11.88 -10.52 -4.94
C GLY A 94 12.14 -9.03 -5.06
N TYR A 95 13.31 -8.63 -5.55
CA TYR A 95 13.65 -7.21 -5.73
C TYR A 95 12.92 -6.58 -6.92
N TYR A 96 12.72 -7.30 -8.03
CA TYR A 96 11.93 -6.78 -9.15
C TYR A 96 10.47 -6.53 -8.75
N LEU A 97 9.89 -7.42 -7.95
CA LEU A 97 8.53 -7.27 -7.44
C LEU A 97 8.43 -6.14 -6.41
N ALA A 98 9.39 -6.00 -5.50
CA ALA A 98 9.45 -4.85 -4.59
C ALA A 98 9.52 -3.52 -5.37
N GLY A 99 10.35 -3.45 -6.41
CA GLY A 99 10.42 -2.29 -7.30
C GLY A 99 9.09 -2.01 -8.01
N LEU A 100 8.43 -3.06 -8.53
CA LEU A 100 7.11 -2.95 -9.15
C LEU A 100 6.08 -2.40 -8.16
N TYR A 101 6.02 -2.92 -6.93
CA TYR A 101 5.07 -2.45 -5.93
C TYR A 101 5.29 -0.97 -5.64
N LEU A 102 6.53 -0.51 -5.53
CA LEU A 102 6.83 0.91 -5.35
C LEU A 102 6.23 1.74 -6.49
N VAL A 103 6.43 1.32 -7.74
CA VAL A 103 5.87 2.00 -8.93
C VAL A 103 4.34 2.04 -8.88
N LEU A 104 3.69 0.92 -8.56
CA LEU A 104 2.22 0.83 -8.47
C LEU A 104 1.65 1.71 -7.33
N THR A 105 2.34 1.73 -6.20
CA THR A 105 1.94 2.53 -5.03
C THR A 105 2.08 4.03 -5.35
N ILE A 106 3.17 4.43 -6.01
CA ILE A 106 3.37 5.81 -6.48
C ILE A 106 2.29 6.20 -7.49
N PHE A 107 2.03 5.32 -8.46
CA PHE A 107 1.05 5.57 -9.52
C PHE A 107 -0.33 5.88 -8.95
N THR A 108 -0.78 5.08 -7.98
CA THR A 108 -2.10 5.25 -7.34
C THR A 108 -2.14 6.35 -6.30
N PHE A 109 -1.01 6.66 -5.66
CA PHE A 109 -0.90 7.82 -4.78
C PHE A 109 -1.12 9.13 -5.56
N TRP A 110 -0.65 9.21 -6.82
CA TRP A 110 -0.81 10.38 -7.68
C TRP A 110 -2.01 10.33 -8.65
N SER A 111 -2.74 9.22 -8.76
CA SER A 111 -3.75 9.04 -9.81
C SER A 111 -5.04 9.85 -9.62
N ASP A 112 -5.20 10.60 -8.54
CA ASP A 112 -6.37 11.45 -8.32
C ASP A 112 -5.99 12.78 -7.63
N THR A 113 -6.04 13.87 -8.41
CA THR A 113 -5.86 15.26 -7.94
C THR A 113 -7.18 16.01 -7.82
N ARG A 114 -8.33 15.40 -8.14
CA ARG A 114 -9.64 16.08 -8.13
C ARG A 114 -10.35 16.06 -6.78
N SER A 115 -9.85 15.24 -5.85
CA SER A 115 -10.40 15.05 -4.51
C SER A 115 -9.29 15.16 -3.47
N ASP A 116 -8.45 16.19 -3.60
CA ASP A 116 -7.42 16.46 -2.62
C ASP A 116 -8.10 17.01 -1.34
N PRO A 117 -8.06 16.29 -0.20
CA PRO A 117 -8.62 16.83 1.05
C PRO A 117 -7.90 18.12 1.49
N ASP A 118 -6.73 18.40 0.92
CA ASP A 118 -5.97 19.63 1.11
C ASP A 118 -6.59 20.83 0.35
N GLU A 119 -7.37 20.61 -0.72
CA GLU A 119 -8.13 21.68 -1.39
C GLU A 119 -9.27 22.22 -0.52
N ASP A 120 -9.89 21.36 0.31
CA ASP A 120 -10.93 21.75 1.28
C ASP A 120 -10.37 22.49 2.52
N LEU A 121 -9.04 22.57 2.68
CA LEU A 121 -8.37 23.24 3.80
C LEU A 121 -8.00 24.69 3.53
N LEU A 122 -8.10 25.16 2.29
CA LEU A 122 -8.01 26.59 2.00
C LEU A 122 -9.38 27.20 2.32
N PRO A 123 -9.51 28.06 3.36
CA PRO A 123 -10.71 28.85 3.51
C PRO A 123 -10.90 29.63 2.20
N ILE A 124 -12.06 29.47 1.57
CA ILE A 124 -12.50 30.33 0.47
C ILE A 124 -12.66 31.72 1.11
N ASP A 125 -11.56 32.48 1.14
CA ASP A 125 -11.52 33.83 1.65
C ASP A 125 -12.27 34.69 0.64
N GLY A 126 -13.57 34.85 0.88
CA GLY A 126 -14.47 35.75 0.17
C GLY A 126 -14.41 35.60 -1.34
N GLY A 127 -15.15 34.63 -1.90
CA GLY A 127 -15.59 34.74 -3.29
C GLY A 127 -16.15 36.15 -3.48
N TYR A 128 -15.65 36.87 -4.49
CA TYR A 128 -16.04 38.25 -4.77
C TYR A 128 -17.57 38.35 -4.78
N GLU A 129 -18.15 38.88 -3.70
CA GLU A 129 -19.50 39.41 -3.73
C GLU A 129 -19.45 40.64 -4.63
N ASP A 130 -20.24 40.57 -5.70
CA ASP A 130 -20.42 41.56 -6.74
C ASP A 130 -20.25 43.02 -6.28
N LEU A 131 -19.28 43.73 -6.90
CA LEU A 131 -19.23 45.19 -6.98
C LEU A 131 -19.46 45.64 -8.43
#